data_AF-A0A9E4EG91-F1
#
_entry.id   AF-A0A9E4EG91-F1
#
_cell.length_a   1.000
_cell.length_b   1.000
_cell.length_c   1.000
_cell.angle_alpha   90.00
_cell.angle_beta   90.00
_cell.angle_gamma   90.00
#
_symmetry.space_group_name_H-M   'P 1'
#
loop_
_entity.id
_entity.type
_entity.pdbx_description
1 polymer ?
#
loop_
_entity_poly.entity_id
_entity_poly.type
_entity_poly.pdbx_seq_one_letter_code
_entity_poly.pdbx_strand_id
1 'polypeptide(L)'
;MKTRSAAKLAICLTSMASLALPSAAQEADEEALMQAMHAELKRTMEELVMEDLDRPYFVAYTVQDTELSGASGVFGAVLPGPQNRTRQLTVDLRVGDATYDNTNFPLSRTRPGEATLPLQNDVGELRRRIWLATDDAYKNALEALADKRAAFQNQTRSRDLGDLGPAEPFIYAEGTGPPLPPPGRIESLARDLSRLFTAMPEIMDSRVGIALRRQRTYYVNSEGSSFV
;
A
#
# COMPACT_ATOMS: atom_id res chain seq x y z
N MET A 1 64.44 -31.04 -25.44
CA MET A 1 63.06 -31.46 -25.15
C MET A 1 62.72 -31.09 -23.72
N LYS A 2 61.94 -30.02 -23.51
CA LYS A 2 61.47 -29.58 -22.19
C LYS A 2 59.94 -29.54 -22.24
N THR A 3 59.34 -30.22 -21.27
CA THR A 3 57.91 -30.33 -20.98
C THR A 3 57.36 -28.99 -20.48
N ARG A 4 56.12 -28.64 -20.88
CA ARG A 4 55.31 -27.65 -20.16
C ARG A 4 53.87 -28.18 -20.04
N SER A 5 53.53 -28.48 -18.80
CA SER A 5 52.20 -28.85 -18.31
C SER A 5 51.29 -27.61 -18.33
N ALA A 6 50.07 -27.75 -18.84
CA ALA A 6 49.05 -26.72 -18.83
C ALA A 6 48.05 -27.01 -17.71
N ALA A 7 48.11 -26.24 -16.63
CA ALA A 7 47.05 -26.20 -15.62
C ALA A 7 46.06 -25.08 -15.99
N LYS A 8 44.84 -25.45 -16.37
CA LYS A 8 43.73 -24.50 -16.55
C LYS A 8 43.11 -24.25 -15.18
N LEU A 9 43.28 -23.02 -14.68
CA LEU A 9 42.69 -22.52 -13.44
C LEU A 9 41.21 -22.17 -13.71
N ALA A 10 40.29 -22.93 -13.13
CA ALA A 10 38.87 -22.61 -13.14
C ALA A 10 38.58 -21.62 -12.00
N ILE A 11 38.22 -20.39 -12.34
CA ILE A 11 37.78 -19.37 -11.38
C ILE A 11 36.26 -19.50 -11.26
N CYS A 12 35.80 -20.13 -10.18
CA CYS A 12 34.39 -20.07 -9.77
C CYS A 12 34.09 -18.69 -9.20
N LEU A 13 33.38 -17.85 -9.95
CA LEU A 13 32.69 -16.67 -9.40
C LEU A 13 31.51 -17.17 -8.56
N THR A 14 31.70 -17.28 -7.24
CA THR A 14 30.60 -17.40 -6.29
C THR A 14 29.95 -16.02 -6.13
N SER A 15 28.88 -15.78 -6.88
CA SER A 15 27.97 -14.65 -6.65
C SER A 15 27.31 -14.82 -5.29
N MET A 16 27.89 -14.21 -4.26
CA MET A 16 27.31 -14.20 -2.92
C MET A 16 26.07 -13.29 -2.96
N ALA A 17 24.90 -13.90 -3.12
CA ALA A 17 23.62 -13.22 -2.96
C ALA A 17 23.51 -12.82 -1.48
N SER A 18 23.86 -11.57 -1.17
CA SER A 18 23.58 -10.99 0.13
C SER A 18 22.07 -10.92 0.32
N LEU A 19 21.53 -11.79 1.18
CA LEU A 19 20.21 -11.56 1.76
C LEU A 19 20.31 -10.26 2.56
N ALA A 20 19.73 -9.19 2.03
CA ALA A 20 19.62 -7.92 2.73
C ALA A 20 18.63 -8.14 3.90
N LEU A 21 19.15 -8.30 5.10
CA LEU A 21 18.34 -8.24 6.31
C LEU A 21 17.78 -6.80 6.44
N PRO A 22 16.53 -6.64 6.89
CA PRO A 22 15.98 -5.33 7.19
C PRO A 22 16.86 -4.61 8.23
N SER A 23 16.98 -3.29 8.08
CA SER A 23 17.72 -2.47 9.05
C SER A 23 16.87 -2.29 10.31
N ALA A 24 17.49 -2.25 11.49
CA ALA A 24 16.81 -2.02 12.78
C ALA A 24 15.94 -0.74 12.79
N ALA A 25 16.32 0.29 12.02
CA ALA A 25 15.51 1.50 11.86
C ALA A 25 14.20 1.23 11.11
N GLN A 26 14.21 0.33 10.12
CA GLN A 26 13.04 -0.01 9.34
C GLN A 26 12.05 -0.87 10.15
N GLU A 27 12.57 -1.76 11.02
CA GLU A 27 11.73 -2.54 11.94
C GLU A 27 11.04 -1.64 12.96
N ALA A 28 11.76 -0.67 13.55
CA ALA A 28 11.19 0.30 14.47
C ALA A 28 10.12 1.20 13.81
N ASP A 29 10.35 1.60 12.55
CA ASP A 29 9.40 2.38 11.76
C ASP A 29 8.09 1.61 11.51
N GLU A 30 8.20 0.33 11.18
CA GLU A 30 7.07 -0.58 10.98
C GLU A 30 6.30 -0.82 12.29
N GLU A 31 7.02 -1.04 13.39
CA GLU A 31 6.43 -1.22 14.71
C GLU A 31 5.64 0.01 15.15
N ALA A 32 6.18 1.22 14.97
CA ALA A 32 5.50 2.47 15.32
C ALA A 32 4.21 2.69 14.51
N LEU A 33 4.23 2.39 13.21
CA LEU A 33 3.03 2.46 12.36
C LEU A 33 1.97 1.44 12.80
N MET A 34 2.37 0.18 12.98
CA MET A 34 1.46 -0.87 13.41
C MET A 34 0.88 -0.59 14.79
N GLN A 35 1.68 -0.06 15.72
CA GLN A 35 1.23 0.38 17.03
C GLN A 35 0.16 1.49 16.91
N ALA A 36 0.38 2.49 16.06
CA ALA A 36 -0.57 3.58 15.83
C ALA A 36 -1.90 3.04 15.26
N MET A 37 -1.83 2.16 14.26
CA MET A 37 -3.00 1.54 13.62
C MET A 37 -3.82 0.72 14.63
N HIS A 38 -3.19 -0.14 15.44
CA HIS A 38 -3.87 -0.92 16.46
C HIS A 38 -4.49 -0.05 17.57
N ALA A 39 -3.76 0.97 18.04
CA ALA A 39 -4.24 1.86 19.08
C ALA A 39 -5.48 2.64 18.64
N GLU A 40 -5.48 3.17 17.41
CA GLU A 40 -6.65 3.86 16.87
C GLU A 40 -7.78 2.91 16.52
N LEU A 41 -7.50 1.68 16.12
CA LEU A 41 -8.54 0.70 15.82
C LEU A 41 -9.31 0.38 17.10
N LYS A 42 -8.57 0.12 18.18
CA LYS A 42 -9.16 -0.10 19.51
C LYS A 42 -9.99 1.10 19.96
N ARG A 43 -9.43 2.31 19.90
CA ARG A 43 -10.14 3.53 20.28
C ARG A 43 -11.42 3.73 19.49
N THR A 44 -11.38 3.51 18.18
CA THR A 44 -12.56 3.63 17.32
C THR A 44 -13.66 2.68 17.75
N MET A 45 -13.34 1.39 17.96
CA MET A 45 -14.34 0.41 18.34
C MET A 45 -14.92 0.65 19.74
N GLU A 46 -14.15 1.23 20.66
CA GLU A 46 -14.57 1.49 22.04
C GLU A 46 -15.31 2.82 22.22
N GLU A 47 -14.85 3.88 21.55
CA GLU A 47 -15.22 5.27 21.86
C GLU A 47 -15.96 5.98 20.72
N LEU A 48 -15.82 5.57 19.45
CA LEU A 48 -16.39 6.31 18.33
C LEU A 48 -17.90 6.05 18.21
N VAL A 49 -18.69 6.96 18.75
CA VAL A 49 -20.14 7.00 18.59
C VAL A 49 -20.63 8.43 18.68
N MET A 50 -21.50 8.83 17.76
CA MET A 50 -22.29 10.05 17.89
C MET A 50 -23.63 9.72 18.56
N GLU A 51 -24.15 10.65 19.37
CA GLU A 51 -25.41 10.49 20.07
C GLU A 51 -26.54 10.12 19.10
N ASP A 52 -27.34 9.12 19.47
CA ASP A 52 -28.46 8.58 18.69
C ASP A 52 -28.12 7.99 17.29
N LEU A 53 -26.84 7.74 16.99
CA LEU A 53 -26.40 7.15 15.71
C LEU A 53 -25.84 5.72 15.89
N ASP A 54 -25.85 4.96 14.79
CA ASP A 54 -25.34 3.59 14.76
C ASP A 54 -23.84 3.55 15.09
N ARG A 55 -23.42 2.54 15.86
CA ARG A 55 -22.01 2.31 16.21
C ARG A 55 -21.28 1.61 15.05
N PRO A 56 -19.97 1.84 14.87
CA PRO A 56 -19.16 1.00 14.00
C PRO A 56 -19.18 -0.45 14.49
N TYR A 57 -19.49 -1.39 13.61
CA TYR A 57 -19.41 -2.82 13.91
C TYR A 57 -18.18 -3.47 13.28
N PHE A 58 -17.64 -2.87 12.23
CA PHE A 58 -16.41 -3.31 11.56
C PHE A 58 -15.57 -2.10 11.15
N VAL A 59 -14.25 -2.20 11.38
CA VAL A 59 -13.27 -1.21 10.94
C VAL A 59 -12.03 -1.93 10.44
N ALA A 60 -11.50 -1.50 9.31
CA ALA A 60 -10.20 -1.91 8.80
C ALA A 60 -9.37 -0.72 8.36
N TYR A 61 -8.09 -0.74 8.70
CA TYR A 61 -7.10 0.22 8.25
C TYR A 61 -6.12 -0.45 7.31
N THR A 62 -5.98 0.11 6.11
CA THR A 62 -4.99 -0.32 5.13
C THR A 62 -4.03 0.83 4.88
N VAL A 63 -2.74 0.62 5.08
CA VAL A 63 -1.69 1.60 4.77
C VAL A 63 -0.82 1.05 3.65
N GLN A 64 -0.80 1.73 2.51
CA GLN A 64 0.07 1.43 1.38
C GLN A 64 1.27 2.36 1.39
N ASP A 65 2.43 1.82 1.77
CA ASP A 65 3.72 2.51 1.71
C ASP A 65 4.38 2.22 0.36
N THR A 66 4.38 3.22 -0.52
CA THR A 66 4.81 3.10 -1.91
C THR A 66 6.04 3.95 -2.17
N GLU A 67 7.11 3.32 -2.61
CA GLU A 67 8.29 3.96 -3.18
C GLU A 67 8.24 3.87 -4.71
N LEU A 68 8.51 4.99 -5.38
CA LEU A 68 8.65 5.06 -6.82
C LEU A 68 10.03 5.58 -7.17
N SER A 69 10.66 4.94 -8.15
CA SER A 69 11.87 5.43 -8.77
C SER A 69 11.81 5.22 -10.28
N GLY A 70 12.15 6.23 -11.06
CA GLY A 70 12.15 6.11 -12.51
C GLY A 70 13.21 6.94 -13.20
N ALA A 71 13.41 6.65 -14.49
CA ALA A 71 14.18 7.48 -15.40
C ALA A 71 13.66 7.24 -16.82
N SER A 72 13.90 8.21 -17.70
CA SER A 72 13.66 8.02 -19.12
C SER A 72 14.89 8.43 -19.93
N GLY A 73 15.02 7.90 -21.15
CA GLY A 73 16.12 8.23 -22.03
C GLY A 73 15.70 8.26 -23.49
N VAL A 74 16.39 9.09 -24.26
CA VAL A 74 16.17 9.35 -25.68
C VAL A 74 17.54 9.40 -26.35
N PHE A 75 17.83 8.45 -27.24
CA PHE A 75 19.11 8.40 -27.98
C PHE A 75 20.38 8.56 -27.10
N GLY A 76 20.36 8.02 -25.87
CA GLY A 76 21.47 8.11 -24.92
C GLY A 76 21.48 9.38 -24.05
N ALA A 77 20.59 10.35 -24.28
CA ALA A 77 20.29 11.38 -23.29
C ALA A 77 19.36 10.80 -22.21
N VAL A 78 19.47 11.28 -20.97
CA VAL A 78 18.68 10.79 -19.82
C VAL A 78 17.96 11.95 -19.17
N LEU A 79 16.70 11.72 -18.82
CA LEU A 79 15.88 12.57 -17.98
C LEU A 79 15.59 11.80 -16.68
N PRO A 80 15.99 12.33 -15.51
CA PRO A 80 15.61 11.76 -14.22
C PRO A 80 14.08 11.66 -14.11
N GLY A 81 13.59 10.56 -13.54
CA GLY A 81 12.17 10.34 -13.29
C GLY A 81 11.79 10.60 -11.82
N PRO A 82 10.56 10.25 -11.42
CA PRO A 82 10.09 10.45 -10.05
C PRO A 82 10.97 9.69 -9.06
N GLN A 83 11.22 10.31 -7.92
CA GLN A 83 11.88 9.72 -6.75
C GLN A 83 11.08 10.17 -5.52
N ASN A 84 10.09 9.39 -5.15
CA ASN A 84 9.22 9.73 -4.03
C ASN A 84 8.75 8.48 -3.29
N ARG A 85 8.47 8.69 -2.01
CA ARG A 85 7.82 7.72 -1.13
C ARG A 85 6.54 8.36 -0.61
N THR A 86 5.45 7.61 -0.63
CA THR A 86 4.15 8.05 -0.14
C THR A 86 3.53 6.97 0.71
N ARG A 87 2.90 7.36 1.81
CA ARG A 87 2.16 6.44 2.67
C ARG A 87 0.69 6.83 2.65
N GLN A 88 -0.14 6.00 2.02
CA GLN A 88 -1.57 6.27 1.88
C GLN A 88 -2.36 5.36 2.81
N LEU A 89 -3.14 5.95 3.70
CA LEU A 89 -4.13 5.28 4.53
C LEU A 89 -5.47 5.22 3.78
N THR A 90 -6.11 4.07 3.87
CA THR A 90 -7.51 3.84 3.55
C THR A 90 -8.20 3.24 4.77
N VAL A 91 -9.34 3.81 5.14
CA VAL A 91 -10.20 3.36 6.23
C VAL A 91 -11.47 2.79 5.63
N ASP A 92 -11.70 1.50 5.85
CA ASP A 92 -12.99 0.85 5.64
C ASP A 92 -13.72 0.81 6.98
N LEU A 93 -14.85 1.49 7.08
CA LEU A 93 -15.65 1.57 8.29
C LEU A 93 -17.10 1.24 7.95
N ARG A 94 -17.68 0.36 8.75
CA ARG A 94 -19.04 -0.11 8.57
C ARG A 94 -19.91 0.13 9.81
N VAL A 95 -21.13 0.61 9.57
CA VAL A 95 -22.16 0.89 10.57
C VAL A 95 -23.44 0.16 10.21
N GLY A 96 -24.25 -0.19 11.22
CA GLY A 96 -25.39 -1.09 11.08
C GLY A 96 -25.00 -2.50 11.53
N ASP A 97 -25.25 -3.49 10.70
CA ASP A 97 -24.87 -4.88 10.98
C ASP A 97 -24.46 -5.63 9.70
N ALA A 98 -23.90 -6.84 9.86
CA ALA A 98 -23.41 -7.63 8.73
C ALA A 98 -24.51 -8.02 7.71
N THR A 99 -25.79 -7.94 8.06
CA THR A 99 -26.92 -8.21 7.15
C THR A 99 -27.42 -6.95 6.43
N TYR A 100 -27.23 -5.79 7.06
CA TYR A 100 -27.65 -4.48 6.57
C TYR A 100 -26.69 -3.37 7.05
N ASP A 101 -25.74 -3.00 6.20
CA ASP A 101 -24.78 -1.93 6.47
C ASP A 101 -24.77 -0.82 5.40
N ASN A 102 -23.86 0.13 5.54
CA ASN A 102 -23.61 1.25 4.63
C ASN A 102 -22.98 0.89 3.26
N THR A 103 -22.77 -0.41 2.98
CA THR A 103 -22.17 -0.90 1.73
C THR A 103 -23.22 -1.51 0.79
N ASN A 104 -22.78 -2.09 -0.33
CA ASN A 104 -23.66 -2.78 -1.30
C ASN A 104 -24.88 -1.94 -1.76
N PHE A 105 -24.69 -0.62 -1.86
CA PHE A 105 -25.71 0.32 -2.31
C PHE A 105 -25.17 1.12 -3.50
N PRO A 106 -25.55 0.79 -4.75
CA PRO A 106 -24.96 1.38 -5.96
C PRO A 106 -25.18 2.90 -6.12
N LEU A 107 -26.23 3.43 -5.48
CA LEU A 107 -26.51 4.87 -5.46
C LEU A 107 -25.74 5.58 -4.34
N SER A 108 -25.08 4.83 -3.45
CA SER A 108 -24.29 5.41 -2.38
C SER A 108 -23.08 6.13 -2.95
N ARG A 109 -22.83 7.32 -2.42
CA ARG A 109 -21.57 8.04 -2.63
C ARG A 109 -20.55 7.72 -1.54
N THR A 110 -20.65 6.54 -0.91
CA THR A 110 -19.72 6.14 0.15
C THR A 110 -18.29 6.21 -0.39
N ARG A 111 -17.48 7.08 0.21
CA ARG A 111 -16.05 7.13 -0.02
C ARG A 111 -15.36 6.56 1.21
N PRO A 112 -14.34 5.70 1.05
CA PRO A 112 -13.54 5.31 2.18
C PRO A 112 -12.88 6.54 2.80
N GLY A 113 -12.59 6.49 4.10
CA GLY A 113 -11.73 7.49 4.71
C GLY A 113 -10.33 7.36 4.11
N GLU A 114 -9.72 8.47 3.73
CA GLU A 114 -8.40 8.46 3.11
C GLU A 114 -7.53 9.55 3.72
N ALA A 115 -6.26 9.24 3.96
CA ALA A 115 -5.28 10.23 4.37
C ALA A 115 -3.88 9.87 3.88
N THR A 116 -3.10 10.88 3.52
CA THR A 116 -1.66 10.71 3.37
C THR A 116 -1.02 10.82 4.76
N LEU A 117 -0.35 9.76 5.19
CA LEU A 117 0.38 9.70 6.44
C LEU A 117 1.79 10.29 6.26
N PRO A 118 2.38 10.90 7.30
CA PRO A 118 3.78 11.29 7.26
C PRO A 118 4.67 10.06 7.10
N LEU A 119 5.85 10.29 6.54
CA LEU A 119 6.91 9.29 6.48
C LEU A 119 7.68 9.21 7.81
N GLN A 120 7.63 10.27 8.63
CA GLN A 120 8.16 10.27 9.98
C GLN A 120 7.25 9.44 10.89
N ASN A 121 7.82 8.49 11.63
CA ASN A 121 7.07 7.58 12.49
C ASN A 121 6.83 8.16 13.88
N ASP A 122 6.29 9.39 13.93
CA ASP A 122 5.76 9.96 15.16
C ASP A 122 4.38 9.34 15.44
N VAL A 123 4.31 8.50 16.48
CA VAL A 123 3.08 7.78 16.83
C VAL A 123 1.93 8.74 17.11
N GLY A 124 2.17 9.91 17.70
CA GLY A 124 1.13 10.89 17.99
C GLY A 124 0.51 11.50 16.73
N GLU A 125 1.34 11.87 15.76
CA GLU A 125 0.88 12.35 14.46
C GLU A 125 0.12 11.26 13.71
N LEU A 126 0.71 10.06 13.61
CA LEU A 126 0.11 8.94 12.88
C LEU A 126 -1.30 8.64 13.42
N ARG A 127 -1.42 8.53 14.75
CA ARG A 127 -2.71 8.32 15.43
C ARG A 127 -3.70 9.44 15.14
N ARG A 128 -3.26 10.70 15.16
CA ARG A 128 -4.11 11.85 14.83
C ARG A 128 -4.62 11.79 13.38
N ARG A 129 -3.75 11.46 12.41
CA ARG A 129 -4.14 11.34 10.99
C ARG A 129 -5.11 10.20 10.77
N ILE A 130 -4.84 9.04 11.38
CA ILE A 130 -5.74 7.89 11.33
C ILE A 130 -7.10 8.28 11.90
N TRP A 131 -7.14 8.93 13.07
CA TRP A 131 -8.40 9.37 13.69
C TRP A 131 -9.23 10.30 12.81
N LEU A 132 -8.61 11.31 12.20
CA LEU A 132 -9.32 12.24 11.31
C LEU A 132 -9.91 11.51 10.11
N ALA A 133 -9.13 10.60 9.49
CA ALA A 133 -9.62 9.79 8.39
C ALA A 133 -10.77 8.85 8.81
N THR A 134 -10.70 8.30 10.02
CA THR A 134 -11.75 7.46 10.60
C THR A 134 -13.02 8.24 10.92
N ASP A 135 -12.91 9.44 11.49
CA ASP A 135 -14.06 10.32 11.76
C ASP A 135 -14.78 10.71 10.47
N ASP A 136 -14.02 11.05 9.42
CA ASP A 136 -14.57 11.31 8.09
C ASP A 136 -15.25 10.05 7.50
N ALA A 137 -14.62 8.87 7.62
CA ALA A 137 -15.22 7.60 7.18
C ALA A 137 -16.51 7.28 7.93
N TYR A 138 -16.56 7.54 9.24
CA TYR A 138 -17.73 7.29 10.07
C TYR A 138 -18.93 8.13 9.66
N LYS A 139 -18.73 9.43 9.45
CA LYS A 139 -19.78 10.33 8.97
C LYS A 139 -20.30 9.90 7.60
N ASN A 140 -19.40 9.59 6.66
CA ASN A 140 -19.78 9.09 5.33
C ASN A 140 -20.55 7.76 5.42
N ALA A 141 -20.15 6.86 6.33
CA ALA A 141 -20.81 5.58 6.54
C ALA A 141 -22.23 5.75 7.08
N LEU A 142 -22.43 6.67 8.02
CA LEU A 142 -23.74 7.01 8.57
C LEU A 142 -24.67 7.62 7.51
N GLU A 143 -24.18 8.55 6.70
CA GLU A 143 -24.93 9.14 5.59
C GLU A 143 -25.34 8.06 4.57
N ALA A 144 -24.40 7.20 4.19
CA ALA A 144 -24.66 6.09 3.27
C ALA A 144 -25.68 5.08 3.82
N LEU A 145 -25.63 4.77 5.11
CA LEU A 145 -26.62 3.92 5.76
C LEU A 145 -28.01 4.59 5.77
N ALA A 146 -28.08 5.89 6.04
CA ALA A 146 -29.31 6.65 6.03
C ALA A 146 -29.94 6.70 4.61
N ASP A 147 -29.14 6.97 3.58
CA ASP A 147 -29.56 6.97 2.19
C ASP A 147 -30.08 5.60 1.75
N LYS A 148 -29.37 4.54 2.13
CA LYS A 148 -29.79 3.15 1.86
C LYS A 148 -31.12 2.83 2.57
N ARG A 149 -31.27 3.19 3.86
CA ARG A 149 -32.53 3.03 4.60
C ARG A 149 -33.67 3.77 3.89
N ALA A 150 -33.48 5.02 3.50
CA ALA A 150 -34.49 5.82 2.80
C ALA A 150 -34.88 5.22 1.44
N ALA A 151 -33.92 4.72 0.66
CA ALA A 151 -34.18 4.12 -0.65
C ALA A 151 -34.97 2.81 -0.57
N PHE A 152 -34.74 2.01 0.47
CA PHE A 152 -35.35 0.68 0.63
C PHE A 152 -36.55 0.63 1.60
N GLN A 153 -36.99 1.75 2.17
CA GLN A 153 -38.13 1.82 3.10
C GLN A 153 -39.42 1.16 2.57
N ASN A 154 -39.61 1.10 1.25
CA ASN A 154 -40.83 0.58 0.61
C ASN A 154 -40.58 -0.65 -0.29
N GLN A 155 -39.43 -1.31 -0.21
CA GLN A 155 -39.06 -2.39 -1.13
C GLN A 155 -38.81 -3.71 -0.39
N THR A 156 -39.58 -4.74 -0.73
CA THR A 156 -39.33 -6.10 -0.25
C THR A 156 -38.05 -6.63 -0.90
N ARG A 157 -36.99 -6.83 -0.12
CA ARG A 157 -35.74 -7.44 -0.61
C ARG A 157 -36.05 -8.83 -1.18
N SER A 158 -35.73 -9.07 -2.46
CA SER A 158 -35.97 -10.37 -3.11
C SER A 158 -34.84 -11.38 -2.88
N ARG A 159 -33.69 -10.94 -2.36
CA ARG A 159 -32.56 -11.77 -1.94
C ARG A 159 -32.04 -11.31 -0.59
N ASP A 160 -31.91 -12.27 0.32
CA ASP A 160 -31.32 -12.12 1.64
C ASP A 160 -29.83 -12.50 1.58
N LEU A 161 -29.02 -11.61 1.02
CA LEU A 161 -27.56 -11.71 1.09
C LEU A 161 -27.10 -10.62 2.04
N GLY A 162 -26.38 -11.00 3.09
CA GLY A 162 -25.74 -10.04 3.98
C GLY A 162 -24.69 -9.21 3.25
N ASP A 163 -24.41 -8.03 3.79
CA ASP A 163 -23.46 -7.07 3.21
C ASP A 163 -22.00 -7.37 3.61
N LEU A 164 -21.77 -8.14 4.68
CA LEU A 164 -20.47 -8.69 5.07
C LEU A 164 -20.57 -10.19 5.35
N GLY A 165 -19.73 -10.98 4.67
CA GLY A 165 -19.59 -12.41 4.94
C GLY A 165 -18.59 -12.67 6.06
N PRO A 166 -18.81 -13.70 6.90
CA PRO A 166 -17.86 -14.05 7.96
C PRO A 166 -16.54 -14.56 7.37
N ALA A 167 -15.43 -14.17 8.00
CA ALA A 167 -14.10 -14.66 7.69
C ALA A 167 -13.35 -15.02 8.98
N GLU A 168 -12.53 -16.08 8.95
CA GLU A 168 -11.65 -16.39 10.07
C GLU A 168 -10.49 -15.37 10.10
N PRO A 169 -10.14 -14.83 11.28
CA PRO A 169 -9.03 -13.90 11.39
C PRO A 169 -7.70 -14.54 10.98
N PHE A 170 -6.87 -13.82 10.26
CA PHE A 170 -5.54 -14.31 9.87
C PHE A 170 -4.44 -13.29 10.18
N ILE A 171 -3.28 -13.82 10.59
CA ILE A 171 -2.09 -13.02 10.84
C ILE A 171 -1.00 -13.47 9.88
N TYR A 172 -0.46 -12.54 9.09
CA TYR A 172 0.59 -12.82 8.11
C TYR A 172 1.64 -11.70 8.10
N ALA A 173 2.92 -12.05 8.13
CA ALA A 173 3.99 -11.07 8.03
C ALA A 173 4.94 -11.48 6.91
N GLU A 174 4.95 -10.71 5.82
CA GLU A 174 5.91 -10.88 4.75
C GLU A 174 7.23 -10.17 5.08
N GLY A 175 8.32 -10.88 4.83
CA GLY A 175 9.66 -10.31 4.92
C GLY A 175 9.80 -9.06 4.05
N THR A 176 10.70 -8.16 4.45
CA THR A 176 11.00 -6.97 3.67
C THR A 176 11.60 -7.37 2.32
N GLY A 177 10.89 -7.07 1.22
CA GLY A 177 11.42 -7.21 -0.13
C GLY A 177 12.62 -6.27 -0.39
N PRO A 178 13.48 -6.56 -1.38
CA PRO A 178 14.71 -5.80 -1.61
C PRO A 178 14.41 -4.30 -1.85
N PRO A 179 15.31 -3.40 -1.43
CA PRO A 179 15.15 -1.97 -1.68
C PRO A 179 15.23 -1.67 -3.19
N LEU A 180 14.64 -0.55 -3.61
CA LEU A 180 14.79 -0.10 -4.98
C LEU A 180 16.27 0.20 -5.29
N PRO A 181 16.76 -0.11 -6.52
CA PRO A 181 18.08 0.29 -6.94
C PRO A 181 18.28 1.81 -6.82
N PRO A 182 19.52 2.28 -6.56
CA PRO A 182 19.78 3.71 -6.47
C PRO A 182 19.46 4.40 -7.81
N PRO A 183 19.00 5.67 -7.81
CA PRO A 183 18.56 6.35 -9.02
C PRO A 183 19.59 6.36 -10.14
N GLY A 184 20.88 6.56 -9.83
CA GLY A 184 21.94 6.56 -10.83
C GLY A 184 22.09 5.23 -11.59
N ARG A 185 21.70 4.10 -10.99
CA ARG A 185 21.67 2.79 -11.68
C ARG A 185 20.52 2.73 -12.68
N ILE A 186 19.35 3.25 -12.31
CA ILE A 186 18.15 3.31 -13.15
C ILE A 186 18.40 4.26 -14.33
N GLU A 187 18.99 5.42 -14.07
CA GLU A 187 19.40 6.39 -15.09
C GLU A 187 20.43 5.81 -16.06
N SER A 188 21.42 5.07 -15.55
CA SER A 188 22.41 4.40 -16.41
C SER A 188 21.77 3.33 -17.29
N LEU A 189 20.83 2.55 -16.76
CA LEU A 189 20.08 1.58 -17.54
C LEU A 189 19.24 2.25 -18.64
N ALA A 190 18.56 3.37 -18.32
CA ALA A 190 17.81 4.15 -19.31
C ALA A 190 18.74 4.73 -20.40
N ARG A 191 19.93 5.18 -20.01
CA ARG A 191 20.97 5.67 -20.93
C ARG A 191 21.41 4.58 -21.91
N ASP A 192 21.77 3.42 -21.39
CA ASP A 192 22.39 2.36 -22.18
C ASP A 192 21.37 1.75 -23.16
N LEU A 193 20.13 1.55 -22.72
CA LEU A 193 19.04 1.08 -23.57
C LEU A 193 18.65 2.12 -24.63
N SER A 194 18.53 3.40 -24.26
CA SER A 194 18.18 4.45 -25.23
C SER A 194 19.29 4.72 -26.25
N ARG A 195 20.55 4.45 -25.91
CA ARG A 195 21.69 4.58 -26.83
C ARG A 195 21.62 3.57 -27.97
N LEU A 196 20.98 2.40 -27.80
CA LEU A 196 20.86 1.42 -28.89
C LEU A 196 20.17 2.00 -30.14
N PHE A 197 19.27 2.97 -29.94
CA PHE A 197 18.55 3.63 -31.02
C PHE A 197 19.41 4.65 -31.80
N THR A 198 20.59 5.04 -31.31
CA THR A 198 21.48 5.93 -32.07
C THR A 198 22.07 5.27 -33.32
N ALA A 199 22.07 3.94 -33.36
CA ALA A 199 22.54 3.17 -34.51
C ALA A 199 21.45 2.95 -35.59
N MET A 200 20.23 3.46 -35.38
CA MET A 200 19.06 3.21 -36.23
C MET A 200 18.56 4.53 -36.85
N PRO A 201 19.19 5.02 -37.94
CA PRO A 201 18.91 6.33 -38.53
C PRO A 201 17.47 6.48 -39.08
N GLU A 202 16.77 5.37 -39.32
CA GLU A 202 15.36 5.34 -39.70
C GLU A 202 14.40 5.69 -38.55
N ILE A 203 14.86 5.65 -37.30
CA ILE A 203 14.07 6.00 -36.12
C ILE A 203 14.25 7.48 -35.80
N MET A 204 13.18 8.26 -36.01
CA MET A 204 13.18 9.71 -35.79
C MET A 204 12.86 10.10 -34.34
N ASP A 205 12.12 9.27 -33.61
CA ASP A 205 11.75 9.48 -32.21
C ASP A 205 11.84 8.15 -31.43
N SER A 206 12.41 8.21 -30.24
CA SER A 206 12.65 7.06 -29.37
C SER A 206 12.56 7.50 -27.92
N ARG A 207 11.87 6.72 -27.10
CA ARG A 207 11.84 6.90 -25.65
C ARG A 207 11.92 5.56 -24.96
N VAL A 208 12.92 5.40 -24.10
CA VAL A 208 13.00 4.31 -23.13
C VAL A 208 12.56 4.84 -21.78
N GLY A 209 11.57 4.21 -21.16
CA GLY A 209 11.13 4.53 -19.81
C GLY A 209 11.38 3.36 -18.87
N ILE A 210 11.93 3.65 -17.69
CA ILE A 210 12.06 2.67 -16.61
C ILE A 210 11.29 3.22 -15.41
N ALA A 211 10.35 2.41 -14.91
CA ALA A 211 9.57 2.72 -13.73
C ALA A 211 9.64 1.53 -12.78
N LEU A 212 10.15 1.76 -11.58
CA LEU A 212 10.18 0.79 -10.49
C LEU A 212 9.25 1.26 -9.40
N ARG A 213 8.43 0.34 -8.89
CA ARG A 213 7.54 0.54 -7.76
C ARG A 213 7.82 -0.54 -6.74
N ARG A 214 8.02 -0.13 -5.49
CA ARG A 214 8.04 -1.01 -4.33
C ARG A 214 6.88 -0.60 -3.43
N GLN A 215 6.01 -1.53 -3.09
CA GLN A 215 4.88 -1.28 -2.22
C GLN A 215 4.86 -2.28 -1.08
N ARG A 216 4.69 -1.79 0.15
CA ARG A 216 4.41 -2.59 1.35
C ARG A 216 3.02 -2.21 1.86
N THR A 217 2.21 -3.20 2.19
CA THR A 217 0.80 -2.98 2.56
C THR A 217 0.61 -3.46 3.99
N TYR A 218 0.32 -2.53 4.89
CA TYR A 218 0.00 -2.81 6.28
C TYR A 218 -1.51 -2.86 6.44
N TYR A 219 -2.04 -3.88 7.10
CA TYR A 219 -3.46 -4.06 7.30
C TYR A 219 -3.74 -4.49 8.74
N VAL A 220 -4.77 -3.89 9.34
CA VAL A 220 -5.37 -4.35 10.60
C VAL A 220 -6.88 -4.19 10.53
N ASN A 221 -7.65 -5.10 11.13
CA ASN A 221 -9.09 -4.95 11.26
C ASN A 221 -9.63 -5.33 12.66
N SER A 222 -10.86 -4.90 12.93
CA SER A 222 -11.54 -5.10 14.22
C SER A 222 -11.86 -6.57 14.53
N GLU A 223 -11.83 -7.46 13.54
CA GLU A 223 -12.03 -8.91 13.73
C GLU A 223 -10.73 -9.64 14.11
N GLY A 224 -9.58 -8.94 14.10
CA GLY A 224 -8.28 -9.47 14.52
C GLY A 224 -7.38 -9.93 13.39
N SER A 225 -7.76 -9.72 12.13
CA SER A 225 -6.86 -9.92 10.99
C SER A 225 -5.80 -8.83 10.93
N SER A 226 -4.55 -9.23 10.70
CA SER A 226 -3.43 -8.31 10.57
C SER A 226 -2.43 -8.85 9.56
N PHE A 227 -2.00 -8.03 8.60
CA PHE A 227 -0.89 -8.42 7.73
C PHE A 227 0.01 -7.29 7.29
N VAL A 228 1.24 -7.65 6.92
CA VAL A 228 2.28 -6.76 6.39
C VAL A 228 2.98 -7.39 5.20
#